data_AF-A0A7S3JX17-F1
#
_entry.id   AF-A0A7S3JX17-F1
#
_cell.length_a   1.000
_cell.length_b   1.000
_cell.length_c   1.000
_cell.angle_alpha   90.00
_cell.angle_beta   90.00
_cell.angle_gamma   90.00
#
_symmetry.space_group_name_H-M   'P 1'
#
loop_
_entity.id
_entity.type
_entity.pdbx_description
1 polymer ?
#
loop_
_entity_poly.entity_id
_entity_poly.type
_entity_poly.pdbx_seq_one_letter_code
_entity_poly.pdbx_strand_id
1 'polypeptide(L)'
;MAKDNHAEVPEYFMCPLSLEIMEEPQSLWTISGHSFERSWLQKALDRNPFQDPVTNIRYEHKLTFGPNRSLKAAIEDWKQKTNYYSALIDSHVESLRFGSNSDKEEAAD
;
A
#
# COMPACT_ATOMS: atom_id res chain seq x y z
N MET A 1 25.87 -14.41 -9.60
CA MET A 1 24.70 -14.37 -8.71
C MET A 1 24.01 -13.03 -8.98
N ALA A 2 23.03 -13.02 -9.87
CA ALA A 2 22.23 -11.82 -10.11
C ALA A 2 21.32 -11.66 -8.89
N LYS A 3 21.45 -10.54 -8.17
CA LYS A 3 20.48 -10.19 -7.12
C LYS A 3 19.19 -9.87 -7.85
N ASP A 4 18.14 -10.63 -7.55
CA ASP A 4 16.78 -10.25 -7.88
C ASP A 4 16.56 -8.83 -7.35
N ASN A 5 16.42 -7.89 -8.28
CA ASN A 5 16.44 -6.47 -7.97
C ASN A 5 15.06 -5.96 -7.54
N HIS A 6 14.23 -6.85 -6.97
CA HIS A 6 12.99 -6.47 -6.32
C HIS A 6 13.36 -5.72 -5.05
N ALA A 7 13.46 -4.39 -5.17
CA ALA A 7 13.58 -3.53 -4.00
C ALA A 7 12.37 -3.79 -3.11
N GLU A 8 12.60 -4.46 -1.98
CA GLU A 8 11.57 -4.71 -0.97
C GLU A 8 10.94 -3.37 -0.58
N VAL A 9 9.61 -3.34 -0.55
CA VAL A 9 8.85 -2.16 -0.15
C VAL A 9 9.19 -1.82 1.30
N PRO A 10 9.71 -0.62 1.60
CA PRO A 10 9.93 -0.22 2.97
C PRO A 10 8.63 -0.20 3.78
N GLU A 11 8.65 -0.80 4.97
CA GLU A 11 7.45 -0.97 5.82
C GLU A 11 6.75 0.35 6.15
N TYR A 12 7.51 1.44 6.32
CA TYR A 12 6.95 2.76 6.62
C TYR A 12 6.22 3.42 5.43
N PHE A 13 6.29 2.84 4.23
CA PHE A 13 5.43 3.21 3.09
C PHE A 13 4.12 2.45 3.07
N MET A 14 4.00 1.37 3.84
CA MET A 14 2.80 0.57 3.89
C MET A 14 1.80 1.16 4.88
N CYS A 15 0.54 1.20 4.46
CA CYS A 15 -0.57 1.56 5.33
C CYS A 15 -0.80 0.45 6.37
N PRO A 16 -0.81 0.76 7.68
CA PRO A 16 -1.05 -0.24 8.72
C PRO A 16 -2.43 -0.90 8.67
N LEU A 17 -3.39 -0.31 7.95
CA LEU A 17 -4.76 -0.80 7.82
C LEU A 17 -4.98 -1.66 6.58
N SER A 18 -4.42 -1.26 5.44
CA SER A 18 -4.60 -1.98 4.17
C SER A 18 -3.46 -2.95 3.86
N LEU A 19 -2.31 -2.77 4.50
CA LEU A 19 -1.06 -3.48 4.22
C LEU A 19 -0.56 -3.28 2.78
N GLU A 20 -0.99 -2.18 2.15
CA GLU A 20 -0.57 -1.75 0.80
C GLU A 20 0.21 -0.44 0.88
N ILE A 21 0.97 -0.13 -0.17
CA ILE A 21 1.67 1.16 -0.27
C ILE A 21 0.65 2.31 -0.24
N MET A 22 0.95 3.34 0.56
CA MET A 22 0.12 4.53 0.62
C MET A 22 0.26 5.37 -0.67
N GLU A 23 -0.84 5.69 -1.30
CA GLU A 23 -0.91 6.66 -2.42
C GLU A 23 -1.23 8.07 -1.88
N GLU A 24 -2.07 8.14 -0.83
CA GLU A 24 -2.45 9.38 -0.18
C GLU A 24 -2.20 9.34 1.34
N PRO A 25 -0.93 9.29 1.77
CA PRO A 25 -0.60 9.16 3.19
C PRO A 25 -1.19 10.30 4.03
N GLN A 26 -1.98 9.94 5.04
CA GLN A 26 -2.58 10.82 6.05
C GLN A 26 -2.03 10.48 7.42
N SER A 27 -1.74 11.49 8.24
CA SER A 27 -1.37 11.31 9.63
C SER A 27 -2.45 11.85 10.55
N LEU A 28 -2.67 11.18 11.68
CA LEU A 28 -3.47 11.73 12.77
C LEU A 28 -2.73 12.92 13.38
N TRP A 29 -3.39 14.06 13.52
CA TRP A 29 -2.74 15.29 14.01
C TRP A 29 -2.35 15.19 15.49
N THR A 30 -3.05 14.32 16.23
CA THR A 30 -2.94 14.14 17.67
C THR A 30 -1.95 13.04 18.07
N ILE A 31 -1.38 12.30 17.10
CA ILE A 31 -0.56 11.10 17.37
C ILE A 31 0.67 11.14 16.47
N SER A 32 1.86 11.00 17.06
CA SER A 32 3.13 11.27 16.38
C SER A 32 3.69 10.13 15.51
N GLY A 33 2.99 9.01 15.34
CA GLY A 33 3.65 7.74 14.95
C GLY A 33 3.34 7.19 13.57
N HIS A 34 2.10 7.29 13.09
CA HIS A 34 1.65 6.50 11.94
C HIS A 34 1.06 7.37 10.83
N SER A 35 1.30 6.94 9.61
CA SER A 35 0.59 7.41 8.43
C SER A 35 -0.26 6.28 7.88
N PHE A 36 -1.38 6.65 7.27
CA PHE A 36 -2.39 5.73 6.79
C PHE A 36 -2.81 6.12 5.38
N GLU A 37 -3.29 5.16 4.61
CA GLU A 37 -4.01 5.47 3.38
C GLU A 37 -5.30 6.23 3.71
N ARG A 38 -5.60 7.28 2.94
CA ARG A 38 -6.69 8.22 3.20
C ARG A 38 -8.03 7.53 3.36
N SER A 39 -8.36 6.64 2.42
CA SER A 39 -9.65 5.94 2.37
C SER A 39 -9.86 5.05 3.60
N TRP A 40 -8.79 4.38 4.04
CA TRP A 40 -8.80 3.49 5.19
C TRP A 40 -8.89 4.24 6.52
N LEU A 41 -8.14 5.34 6.66
CA LEU A 41 -8.22 6.17 7.86
C LEU A 41 -9.59 6.84 8.00
N GLN A 42 -10.13 7.37 6.91
CA GLN A 42 -11.46 7.98 6.91
C GLN A 42 -12.51 6.96 7.37
N LYS A 43 -12.52 5.76 6.78
CA LYS A 43 -13.44 4.68 7.17
C LYS A 43 -13.30 4.26 8.63
N ALA A 44 -12.08 4.28 9.17
CA ALA A 44 -11.83 3.96 10.57
C ALA A 44 -12.41 5.02 11.51
N LEU A 45 -12.18 6.30 11.20
CA LEU A 45 -12.67 7.41 12.01
C LEU A 45 -14.18 7.64 11.88
N ASP A 46 -14.78 7.28 10.74
CA ASP A 46 -16.23 7.28 10.57
C ASP A 46 -16.90 6.25 11.50
N ARG A 47 -16.22 5.12 11.76
CA ARG A 47 -16.70 4.08 12.67
C ARG A 47 -16.42 4.43 14.14
N ASN A 48 -15.20 4.87 14.45
CA ASN A 48 -14.75 5.16 15.81
C ASN A 48 -13.92 6.46 15.85
N PRO A 49 -14.55 7.64 15.91
CA PRO A 49 -13.86 8.93 15.77
C PRO A 49 -12.97 9.29 16.96
N PHE A 50 -13.01 8.54 18.05
CA PHE A 50 -12.26 8.79 19.28
C PHE A 50 -11.19 7.72 19.56
N GLN A 51 -10.96 6.80 18.63
CA GLN A 51 -10.09 5.64 18.86
C GLN A 51 -9.05 5.55 17.75
N ASP A 52 -7.78 5.43 18.13
CA ASP A 52 -6.71 5.16 17.17
C ASP A 52 -6.88 3.74 16.59
N PRO A 53 -6.84 3.59 15.26
CA PRO A 53 -7.17 2.33 14.61
C PRO A 53 -6.13 1.23 14.78
N VAL A 54 -4.92 1.55 15.24
CA VAL A 54 -3.80 0.59 15.39
C VAL A 54 -3.60 0.23 16.86
N THR A 55 -3.47 1.24 17.70
CA THR A 55 -3.17 1.11 19.12
C THR A 55 -4.42 0.86 19.97
N ASN A 56 -5.62 1.09 19.41
CA ASN A 56 -6.90 1.04 20.11
C ASN A 56 -7.01 2.02 21.30
N ILE A 57 -6.09 2.98 21.41
CA ILE A 57 -6.14 4.01 22.44
C ILE A 57 -7.32 4.93 22.17
N ARG A 58 -8.08 5.26 23.22
CA ARG A 58 -9.20 6.19 23.17
C ARG A 58 -8.78 7.58 23.62
N TYR A 59 -9.33 8.59 22.96
CA TYR A 59 -9.07 10.00 23.19
C TYR A 59 -10.34 10.71 23.62
N GLU A 60 -10.20 11.76 24.44
CA GLU A 60 -11.32 12.59 24.90
C GLU A 60 -11.93 13.43 23.77
N HIS A 61 -11.12 13.75 22.76
CA HIS A 61 -11.51 14.54 21.61
C HIS A 61 -11.53 13.70 20.34
N LYS A 62 -12.35 14.12 19.37
CA LYS A 62 -12.40 13.49 18.06
C LYS A 62 -11.03 13.61 17.39
N LEU A 63 -10.56 12.49 16.89
CA LEU A 63 -9.34 12.41 16.09
C LEU A 63 -9.58 13.09 14.74
N THR A 64 -8.63 13.92 14.36
CA THR A 64 -8.57 14.60 13.06
C THR A 64 -7.29 14.20 12.35
N PHE A 65 -7.31 14.20 11.02
CA PHE A 65 -6.16 13.81 10.22
C PHE A 65 -5.85 14.84 9.13
N GLY A 66 -4.63 14.80 8.64
CA GLY A 66 -4.16 15.67 7.57
C GLY A 66 -3.11 14.99 6.68
N PRO A 67 -2.80 15.57 5.52
CA PRO A 67 -1.91 14.96 4.55
C PRO A 67 -0.45 14.96 5.03
N ASN A 68 0.22 13.82 4.91
CA ASN A 68 1.67 13.71 5.10
C ASN A 68 2.39 13.86 3.75
N ARG A 69 2.59 15.13 3.35
CA ARG A 69 3.21 15.47 2.05
C ARG A 69 4.66 14.98 1.94
N SER A 70 5.40 14.98 3.05
CA SER A 70 6.78 14.50 3.09
C SER A 70 6.86 13.00 2.79
N LEU A 71 5.98 12.21 3.40
CA LEU A 71 5.92 10.77 3.14
C LEU A 71 5.45 10.48 1.71
N LYS A 72 4.47 11.25 1.21
CA LYS A 72 4.03 11.13 -0.19
C LYS A 72 5.19 11.33 -1.17
N ALA A 73 5.96 12.41 -1.00
CA ALA A 73 7.12 12.68 -1.84
C ALA A 73 8.18 11.57 -1.73
N ALA A 74 8.41 11.03 -0.53
CA ALA A 74 9.35 9.92 -0.32
C ALA A 74 8.90 8.63 -1.03
N ILE A 75 7.61 8.31 -0.99
CA ILE A 75 7.03 7.16 -1.69
C ILE A 75 7.19 7.33 -3.21
N GLU A 76 6.85 8.50 -3.74
CA GLU A 76 6.96 8.80 -5.17
C GLU A 76 8.43 8.70 -5.66
N ASP A 77 9.37 9.26 -4.91
CA ASP A 77 10.81 9.17 -5.20
C ASP A 77 11.31 7.72 -5.15
N TRP A 78 10.88 6.94 -4.16
CA TRP A 78 11.22 5.52 -4.09
C TRP A 78 10.68 4.73 -5.29
N LYS A 79 9.41 4.92 -5.66
CA LYS A 79 8.79 4.26 -6.82
C LYS A 79 9.55 4.54 -8.12
N GLN A 80 10.05 5.76 -8.28
CA GLN A 80 10.86 6.16 -9.44
C GLN A 80 12.23 5.50 -9.42
N LYS A 81 12.94 5.55 -8.28
CA LYS A 81 14.29 4.98 -8.14
C LYS A 81 14.34 3.47 -8.32
N THR A 82 13.26 2.78 -7.98
CA THR A 82 13.16 1.32 -8.08
C THR A 82 12.51 0.83 -9.38
N ASN A 83 12.11 1.73 -10.28
CA ASN A 83 11.27 1.41 -11.45
C ASN A 83 10.07 0.52 -11.07
N TYR A 84 9.44 0.84 -9.93
CA TYR A 84 8.41 0.01 -9.29
C TYR A 84 7.27 -0.37 -10.26
N TYR A 85 6.79 0.60 -11.05
CA TYR A 85 5.70 0.35 -12.00
C TYR A 85 6.09 -0.59 -13.14
N SER A 86 7.34 -0.52 -13.63
CA SER A 86 7.81 -1.46 -14.66
C SER A 86 7.87 -2.87 -14.12
N ALA A 87 8.42 -3.04 -12.91
CA ALA A 87 8.49 -4.35 -12.24
C ALA A 87 7.09 -4.95 -11.98
N LEU A 88 6.10 -4.12 -11.63
CA LEU A 88 4.71 -4.56 -11.48
C LEU A 88 4.10 -5.03 -12.80
N ILE A 89 4.31 -4.28 -13.89
CA ILE A 89 3.80 -4.63 -15.20
C ILE A 89 4.42 -5.93 -15.70
N ASP A 90 5.74 -6.11 -15.52
CA ASP A 90 6.44 -7.33 -15.91
C ASP A 90 5.85 -8.56 -15.20
N SER A 91 5.63 -8.46 -13.88
CA SER A 91 4.99 -9.53 -13.10
C SER A 91 3.55 -9.84 -13.55
N HIS A 92 2.76 -8.80 -13.88
CA HIS A 92 1.40 -9.00 -14.40
C HIS A 92 1.40 -9.66 -15.78
N VAL A 93 2.28 -9.22 -16.68
CA VAL A 93 2.44 -9.80 -18.02
C VAL A 93 2.90 -11.25 -17.96
N GLU A 94 3.83 -11.58 -17.07
CA GLU A 94 4.24 -12.96 -16.81
C GLU A 94 3.06 -13.81 -16.34
N SER A 95 2.30 -13.33 -15.37
CA SER A 95 1.11 -14.04 -14.85
C SER A 95 0.09 -14.34 -15.96
N LEU A 96 -0.12 -13.40 -16.90
CA LEU A 96 -0.98 -13.61 -18.06
C LEU A 96 -0.41 -14.63 -19.06
N ARG A 97 0.91 -14.64 -19.28
CA ARG A 97 1.57 -15.59 -20.20
C ARG A 97 1.47 -17.03 -19.70
N PHE A 98 1.61 -17.26 -18.39
CA PHE A 98 1.57 -18.60 -17.82
C PHE A 98 0.15 -19.13 -17.57
N GLY A 99 -0.87 -18.26 -17.57
CA GLY A 99 -2.26 -18.64 -17.32
C GLY A 99 -3.07 -19.16 -18.53
N SER A 100 -2.45 -19.40 -19.71
CA SER A 100 -3.17 -19.71 -20.95
C SER A 100 -2.82 -21.04 -21.65
N ASN A 101 -2.13 -21.97 -20.98
CA ASN A 101 -1.86 -23.32 -21.53
C ASN A 101 -2.42 -24.43 -20.63
N SER A 102 -3.74 -24.54 -20.58
CA SER A 102 -4.41 -25.82 -20.33
C SER A 102 -5.62 -25.91 -21.24
N ASP A 103 -5.70 -27.03 -21.95
CA ASP A 103 -6.80 -27.51 -22.76
C ASP A 103 -6.84 -27.02 -24.21
N LYS A 104 -5.97 -27.58 -25.08
CA LYS A 104 -6.36 -28.14 -26.40
C LYS A 104 -5.31 -29.15 -26.89
N GLU A 105 -5.31 -30.33 -26.31
CA GLU A 105 -4.87 -31.54 -27.00
C GLU A 105 -5.97 -32.58 -26.76
N GLU A 106 -6.68 -32.96 -27.83
CA GLU A 106 -7.06 -34.35 -28.16
C GLU A 106 -8.20 -34.45 -29.20
N ALA A 107 -7.88 -35.22 -30.25
CA ALA A 107 -8.71 -36.01 -31.16
C ALA A 107 -9.67 -35.35 -32.18
N ALA A 108 -9.36 -35.54 -33.46
CA ALA A 108 -10.16 -36.43 -34.33
C ALA A 108 -9.37 -36.77 -35.61
N ASP A 109 -8.96 -38.03 -35.72
CA ASP A 109 -8.70 -38.75 -36.97
C ASP A 109 -10.05 -39.30 -37.48
#